data_AF-A0A2A8CTQ7-F1
#
_entry.id   AF-A0A2A8CTQ7-F1
#
_cell.length_a   1.000
_cell.length_b   1.000
_cell.length_c   1.000
_cell.angle_alpha   90.00
_cell.angle_beta   90.00
_cell.angle_gamma   90.00
#
_symmetry.space_group_name_H-M   'P 1'
#
loop_
_entity.id
_entity.type
_entity.pdbx_description
1 polymer ?
#
loop_
_entity_poly.entity_id
_entity_poly.type
_entity_poly.pdbx_seq_one_letter_code
_entity_poly.pdbx_strand_id
1 'polypeptide(L)'
;MSRSNPLFQTKAARLHPVLTLLLSFALLFVAGAGSGCQKVSDMKKAAEDASKALEQAENAANSQEAGERMGEAFQKLRETAGGGKVVQAIDFRKLKPVLPASIDGMEAGDVKGSRSSQMGFSTSKAEAHFKADGEQRQSLTIAVTDMGSMSGLSSLSSRMSAWTESETESTDGYERSAEIAGYDGREKFRSYGNGGSTGQLQFIVAERFQVQVDGRNVPMDKMKAAARSVDFDALEGMKDEGVGVDDGKQEEVADMYKEFREAEKKNAASSAEGEPVSRTPVDANELKALFPATLAGLTQSASSSKTQALGENASVVRAEAEYADGDKQLSMHVIDYVQVVPETGVLPGATWMMFDVNKESDNGYEKTTEIQGHPAKETFRTTDMSMRGEVQMVVDGRFFVEVTAQNLTMEEVKSAIADVGPTRITNLARSGA
;
A
#
# COMPACT_ATOMS: atom_id res chain seq x y z
N MET A 1 -0.87 56.59 19.71
CA MET A 1 -2.04 55.77 20.09
C MET A 1 -1.81 54.37 19.58
N SER A 2 -1.46 53.49 20.52
CA SER A 2 -1.24 52.06 20.33
C SER A 2 -2.59 51.34 20.16
N ARG A 3 -2.68 50.42 19.20
CA ARG A 3 -3.58 49.27 19.26
C ARG A 3 -2.90 48.06 18.62
N SER A 4 -2.20 47.32 19.47
CA SER A 4 -1.91 45.90 19.33
C SER A 4 -3.21 45.08 19.25
N ASN A 5 -3.27 44.12 18.34
CA ASN A 5 -4.23 43.02 18.40
C ASN A 5 -3.50 41.71 18.03
N PRO A 6 -3.38 40.74 18.95
CA PRO A 6 -2.69 39.48 18.69
C PRO A 6 -3.68 38.45 18.14
N LEU A 7 -3.38 37.89 16.97
CA LEU A 7 -4.01 36.66 16.51
C LEU A 7 -3.40 35.49 17.29
N PHE A 8 -4.12 35.03 18.31
CA PHE A 8 -3.97 33.68 18.83
C PHE A 8 -4.37 32.71 17.72
N GLN A 9 -3.39 32.19 16.97
CA GLN A 9 -3.57 30.92 16.29
C GLN A 9 -3.30 29.80 17.30
N THR A 10 -4.38 29.18 17.76
CA THR A 10 -4.31 27.88 18.42
C THR A 10 -3.78 26.86 17.39
N LYS A 11 -2.69 26.18 17.73
CA LYS A 11 -2.25 24.96 17.03
C LYS A 11 -3.38 23.93 17.15
N ALA A 12 -4.21 23.81 16.11
CA ALA A 12 -4.99 22.60 15.90
C ALA A 12 -4.04 21.57 15.26
N ALA A 13 -3.65 20.55 16.03
CA ALA A 13 -2.99 19.36 15.51
C ALA A 13 -3.91 18.76 14.43
N ARG A 14 -3.50 18.87 13.17
CA ARG A 14 -4.17 18.18 12.06
C ARG A 14 -3.72 16.72 12.12
N LEU A 15 -4.58 15.84 12.64
CA LEU A 15 -4.47 14.42 12.36
C LEU A 15 -4.38 14.22 10.84
N HIS A 16 -3.32 13.57 10.38
CA HIS A 16 -3.15 13.20 8.97
C HIS A 16 -4.15 12.09 8.61
N PRO A 17 -4.74 12.11 7.40
CA PRO A 17 -5.81 11.18 7.00
C PRO A 17 -5.37 9.70 6.88
N VAL A 18 -4.06 9.42 6.93
CA VAL A 18 -3.50 8.06 6.86
C VAL A 18 -3.57 7.33 8.21
N LEU A 19 -3.45 8.06 9.33
CA LEU A 19 -3.54 7.49 10.68
C LEU A 19 -5.00 7.22 11.07
N THR A 20 -5.94 8.03 10.55
CA THR A 20 -7.37 7.84 10.75
C THR A 20 -7.88 6.56 10.08
N LEU A 21 -7.25 6.08 9.00
CA LEU A 21 -7.66 4.85 8.29
C LEU A 21 -7.28 3.57 9.04
N LEU A 22 -6.17 3.59 9.80
CA LEU A 22 -5.74 2.46 10.63
C LEU A 22 -6.50 2.39 11.96
N LEU A 23 -6.83 3.53 12.58
CA LEU A 23 -7.61 3.56 13.83
C LEU A 23 -9.11 3.33 13.62
N SER A 24 -9.68 3.70 12.47
CA SER A 24 -11.13 3.58 12.23
C SER A 24 -11.61 2.14 11.97
N PHE A 25 -10.70 1.19 11.74
CA PHE A 25 -11.05 -0.23 11.64
C PHE A 25 -10.92 -0.99 12.98
N ALA A 26 -10.27 -0.40 13.99
CA ALA A 26 -9.90 -1.08 15.23
C ALA A 26 -10.79 -0.76 16.45
N LEU A 27 -11.75 0.18 16.36
CA LEU A 27 -12.40 0.76 17.55
C LEU A 27 -13.92 0.68 17.61
N LEU A 28 -14.59 -0.19 16.85
CA LEU A 28 -16.04 -0.40 17.00
C LEU A 28 -16.39 -1.77 17.61
N PHE A 29 -17.01 -1.67 18.80
CA PHE A 29 -17.81 -2.65 19.55
C PHE A 29 -17.10 -3.78 20.31
N VAL A 30 -16.98 -3.60 21.63
CA VAL A 30 -16.92 -4.70 22.60
C VAL A 30 -17.74 -4.36 23.85
N ALA A 31 -18.87 -5.05 24.04
CA ALA A 31 -19.49 -5.24 25.36
C ALA A 31 -20.24 -6.58 25.43
N GLY A 32 -19.93 -7.41 26.43
CA GLY A 32 -20.73 -8.58 26.85
C GLY A 32 -20.00 -9.93 26.78
N ALA A 33 -19.99 -10.69 27.88
CA ALA A 33 -18.97 -11.68 28.24
C ALA A 33 -19.40 -13.17 28.20
N GLY A 34 -18.40 -14.06 28.15
CA GLY A 34 -18.50 -15.47 28.56
C GLY A 34 -17.45 -16.40 27.94
N SER A 35 -16.38 -16.72 28.68
CA SER A 35 -15.30 -17.70 28.39
C SER A 35 -14.39 -17.48 27.16
N GLY A 36 -14.86 -16.79 26.12
CA GLY A 36 -14.01 -16.12 25.11
C GLY A 36 -13.38 -14.81 25.63
N CYS A 37 -13.77 -14.40 26.84
CA CYS A 37 -13.47 -13.12 27.46
C CYS A 37 -11.98 -12.89 27.72
N GLN A 38 -11.18 -13.95 27.89
CA GLN A 38 -9.75 -13.82 28.24
C GLN A 38 -8.89 -13.54 27.00
N LYS A 39 -9.09 -14.26 25.89
CA LYS A 39 -8.45 -13.93 24.61
C LYS A 39 -8.88 -12.56 24.10
N VAL A 40 -10.15 -12.18 24.29
CA VAL A 40 -10.67 -10.85 23.94
C VAL A 40 -10.07 -9.76 24.85
N SER A 41 -9.90 -10.02 26.15
CA SER A 41 -9.24 -9.05 27.05
C SER A 41 -7.77 -8.89 26.74
N ASP A 42 -7.08 -9.99 26.40
CA ASP A 42 -5.65 -9.97 26.05
C ASP A 42 -5.45 -9.24 24.72
N MET A 43 -6.33 -9.46 23.74
CA MET A 43 -6.32 -8.75 22.45
C MET A 43 -6.67 -7.26 22.61
N LYS A 44 -7.67 -6.93 23.42
CA LYS A 44 -8.02 -5.53 23.74
C LYS A 44 -6.85 -4.82 24.40
N LYS A 45 -6.20 -5.49 25.34
CA LYS A 45 -5.02 -4.97 26.03
C LYS A 45 -3.83 -4.81 25.08
N ALA A 46 -3.61 -5.77 24.17
CA ALA A 46 -2.57 -5.67 23.15
C ALA A 46 -2.83 -4.53 22.15
N ALA A 47 -4.09 -4.31 21.75
CA ALA A 47 -4.49 -3.18 20.92
C ALA A 47 -4.35 -1.83 21.65
N GLU A 48 -4.74 -1.76 22.93
CA GLU A 48 -4.53 -0.58 23.77
C GLU A 48 -3.04 -0.28 24.00
N ASP A 49 -2.23 -1.32 24.21
CA ASP A 49 -0.78 -1.20 24.39
C ASP A 49 -0.11 -0.77 23.07
N ALA A 50 -0.54 -1.31 21.93
CA ALA A 50 -0.05 -0.90 20.61
C ALA A 50 -0.46 0.53 20.26
N SER A 51 -1.69 0.94 20.59
CA SER A 51 -2.15 2.31 20.42
C SER A 51 -1.34 3.28 21.29
N LYS A 52 -1.09 2.94 22.55
CA LYS A 52 -0.24 3.75 23.44
C LYS A 52 1.19 3.82 22.95
N ALA A 53 1.74 2.73 22.43
CA ALA A 53 3.08 2.72 21.88
C ALA A 53 3.19 3.55 20.60
N LEU A 54 2.17 3.55 19.74
CA LEU A 54 2.07 4.46 18.59
C LEU A 54 2.03 5.92 19.03
N GLU A 55 1.20 6.25 20.02
CA GLU A 55 1.11 7.60 20.59
C GLU A 55 2.43 8.04 21.27
N GLN A 56 3.10 7.11 21.97
CA GLN A 56 4.39 7.35 22.60
C GLN A 56 5.55 7.38 21.61
N ALA A 57 5.41 6.73 20.45
CA ALA A 57 6.36 6.82 19.35
C ALA A 57 6.22 8.15 18.61
N GLU A 58 4.99 8.61 18.42
CA GLU A 58 4.68 9.94 17.85
C GLU A 58 5.22 11.07 18.74
N ASN A 59 5.21 10.88 20.07
CA ASN A 59 5.71 11.84 21.04
C ASN A 59 7.13 11.55 21.56
N ALA A 60 7.85 10.59 20.97
CA ALA A 60 9.17 10.21 21.46
C ALA A 60 10.18 11.36 21.28
N ALA A 61 11.09 11.52 22.24
CA ALA A 61 12.09 12.59 22.20
C ALA A 61 13.11 12.39 21.07
N ASN A 62 13.24 11.14 20.59
CA ASN A 62 14.02 10.79 19.42
C ASN A 62 13.42 9.57 18.71
N SER A 63 13.86 9.37 17.48
CA SER A 63 13.40 8.32 16.58
C SER A 63 13.80 6.91 16.98
N GLN A 64 14.82 6.72 17.83
CA GLN A 64 15.20 5.41 18.36
C GLN A 64 14.19 4.93 19.39
N GLU A 65 13.81 5.80 20.34
CA GLU A 65 12.76 5.53 21.32
C GLU A 65 11.41 5.30 20.63
N ALA A 66 11.12 6.02 19.54
CA ALA A 66 9.94 5.77 18.71
C ALA A 66 9.96 4.39 18.05
N GLY A 67 11.10 4.02 17.43
CA GLY A 67 11.26 2.75 16.73
C GLY A 67 11.24 1.54 17.67
N GLU A 68 11.88 1.63 18.83
CA GLU A 68 11.86 0.58 19.86
C GLU A 68 10.44 0.36 20.40
N ARG A 69 9.72 1.44 20.74
CA ARG A 69 8.32 1.37 21.20
C ARG A 69 7.40 0.78 20.14
N MET A 70 7.57 1.19 18.89
CA MET A 70 6.81 0.67 17.76
C MET A 70 7.12 -0.82 17.57
N GLY A 71 8.40 -1.21 17.52
CA GLY A 71 8.82 -2.61 17.39
C GLY A 71 8.27 -3.52 18.48
N GLU A 72 8.39 -3.12 19.74
CA GLU A 72 7.83 -3.87 20.89
C GLU A 72 6.31 -4.02 20.80
N ALA A 73 5.60 -2.96 20.38
CA ALA A 73 4.16 -3.00 20.18
C ALA A 73 3.73 -3.91 19.03
N PHE A 74 4.43 -3.86 17.90
CA PHE A 74 4.18 -4.74 16.76
C PHE A 74 4.46 -6.20 17.13
N GLN A 75 5.54 -6.47 17.86
CA GLN A 75 5.88 -7.81 18.35
C GLN A 75 4.80 -8.34 19.30
N LYS A 76 4.36 -7.53 20.26
CA LYS A 76 3.31 -7.91 21.21
C LYS A 76 1.95 -8.13 20.53
N LEU A 77 1.63 -7.32 19.52
CA LEU A 77 0.43 -7.51 18.70
C LEU A 77 0.50 -8.81 17.91
N ARG A 78 1.66 -9.16 17.34
CA ARG A 78 1.91 -10.42 16.61
C ARG A 78 1.74 -11.64 17.51
N GLU A 79 2.34 -11.60 18.71
CA GLU A 79 2.22 -12.66 19.72
C GLU A 79 0.75 -12.90 20.11
N THR A 80 -0.02 -11.82 20.23
CA THR A 80 -1.42 -11.88 20.69
C THR A 80 -2.40 -12.22 19.57
N ALA A 81 -2.22 -11.69 18.35
CA ALA A 81 -3.12 -11.89 17.21
C ALA A 81 -2.95 -13.24 16.51
N GLY A 82 -1.73 -13.79 16.47
CA GLY A 82 -1.42 -15.08 15.83
C GLY A 82 -1.24 -16.25 16.80
N GLY A 83 -1.49 -16.05 18.11
CA GLY A 83 -1.16 -17.05 19.14
C GLY A 83 0.34 -17.44 19.14
N GLY A 84 1.20 -16.49 18.77
CA GLY A 84 2.64 -16.69 18.60
C GLY A 84 3.09 -17.29 17.25
N LYS A 85 2.18 -17.62 16.33
CA LYS A 85 2.53 -18.12 14.98
C LYS A 85 2.31 -17.04 13.93
N VAL A 86 3.36 -16.78 13.16
CA VAL A 86 3.32 -15.95 11.94
C VAL A 86 2.50 -16.68 10.90
N VAL A 87 1.47 -16.05 10.35
CA VAL A 87 0.77 -16.55 9.17
C VAL A 87 1.04 -15.59 8.02
N GLN A 88 1.73 -16.07 7.00
CA GLN A 88 1.92 -15.33 5.76
C GLN A 88 0.69 -15.48 4.88
N ALA A 89 0.24 -14.37 4.29
CA ALA A 89 -0.82 -14.42 3.31
C ALA A 89 -0.38 -15.27 2.10
N ILE A 90 -1.26 -16.15 1.64
CA ILE A 90 -1.00 -17.01 0.48
C ILE A 90 -0.86 -16.18 -0.79
N ASP A 91 -0.21 -16.75 -1.82
CA ASP A 91 -0.10 -16.07 -3.11
C ASP A 91 -1.48 -15.87 -3.75
N PHE A 92 -1.81 -14.65 -4.19
CA PHE A 92 -3.13 -14.34 -4.77
C PHE A 92 -3.44 -15.17 -6.01
N ARG A 93 -2.41 -15.72 -6.71
CA ARG A 93 -2.62 -16.60 -7.87
C ARG A 93 -3.26 -17.92 -7.48
N LYS A 94 -3.19 -18.33 -6.20
CA LYS A 94 -3.98 -19.43 -5.64
C LYS A 94 -5.41 -19.03 -5.28
N LEU A 95 -5.65 -17.75 -5.03
CA LEU A 95 -6.99 -17.20 -4.76
C LEU A 95 -7.78 -16.90 -6.03
N LYS A 96 -7.14 -16.54 -7.15
CA LYS A 96 -7.86 -16.27 -8.42
C LYS A 96 -8.76 -17.44 -8.85
N PRO A 97 -8.32 -18.71 -8.82
CA PRO A 97 -9.14 -19.85 -9.24
C PRO A 97 -10.35 -20.14 -8.35
N VAL A 98 -10.39 -19.61 -7.12
CA VAL A 98 -11.55 -19.81 -6.22
C VAL A 98 -12.74 -18.91 -6.58
N LEU A 99 -12.51 -17.89 -7.41
CA LEU A 99 -13.54 -16.99 -7.89
C LEU A 99 -14.29 -17.64 -9.07
N PRO A 100 -15.62 -17.49 -9.13
CA PRO A 100 -16.41 -18.08 -10.19
C PRO A 100 -16.08 -17.44 -11.55
N ALA A 101 -16.07 -18.25 -12.62
CA ALA A 101 -15.89 -17.76 -13.98
C ALA A 101 -17.13 -17.00 -14.51
N SER A 102 -18.32 -17.34 -14.02
CA SER A 102 -19.57 -16.66 -14.37
C SER A 102 -20.61 -16.75 -13.26
N ILE A 103 -21.53 -15.79 -13.23
CA ILE A 103 -22.62 -15.70 -12.25
C ILE A 103 -23.88 -15.28 -12.98
N ASP A 104 -24.94 -16.10 -12.95
CA ASP A 104 -26.23 -15.82 -13.60
C ASP A 104 -26.09 -15.39 -15.08
N GLY A 105 -25.12 -15.95 -15.81
CA GLY A 105 -24.84 -15.61 -17.21
C GLY A 105 -24.03 -14.32 -17.41
N MET A 106 -23.59 -13.65 -16.33
CA MET A 106 -22.54 -12.62 -16.39
C MET A 106 -21.19 -13.31 -16.34
N GLU A 107 -20.39 -13.18 -17.40
CA GLU A 107 -19.00 -13.62 -17.39
C GLU A 107 -18.17 -12.73 -16.45
N ALA A 108 -17.19 -13.33 -15.78
CA ALA A 108 -16.16 -12.58 -15.09
C ALA A 108 -15.40 -11.73 -16.11
N GLY A 109 -15.25 -10.45 -15.83
CA GLY A 109 -14.23 -9.63 -16.47
C GLY A 109 -12.84 -9.99 -15.94
N ASP A 110 -11.92 -9.03 -16.05
CA ASP A 110 -10.56 -9.14 -15.52
C ASP A 110 -10.54 -9.57 -14.04
N VAL A 111 -9.87 -10.70 -13.78
CA VAL A 111 -9.66 -11.23 -12.43
C VAL A 111 -8.35 -10.69 -11.88
N LYS A 112 -8.48 -9.71 -10.99
CA LYS A 112 -7.36 -9.01 -10.39
C LYS A 112 -6.83 -9.78 -9.20
N GLY A 113 -5.52 -9.69 -9.01
CA GLY A 113 -4.83 -10.21 -7.85
C GLY A 113 -3.92 -9.14 -7.27
N SER A 114 -3.83 -9.07 -5.96
CA SER A 114 -2.90 -8.17 -5.29
C SER A 114 -2.39 -8.75 -3.99
N ARG A 115 -1.09 -8.64 -3.76
CA ARG A 115 -0.46 -8.78 -2.45
C ARG A 115 0.07 -7.42 -2.04
N SER A 116 -0.14 -7.08 -0.78
CA SER A 116 0.49 -5.95 -0.13
C SER A 116 1.10 -6.40 1.18
N SER A 117 2.32 -5.98 1.48
CA SER A 117 2.93 -6.14 2.79
C SER A 117 3.24 -4.79 3.40
N GLN A 118 2.87 -4.61 4.66
CA GLN A 118 3.17 -3.41 5.44
C GLN A 118 3.53 -3.83 6.87
N MET A 119 4.69 -3.39 7.37
CA MET A 119 5.09 -3.56 8.78
C MET A 119 4.96 -5.02 9.27
N GLY A 120 5.32 -6.00 8.44
CA GLY A 120 5.25 -7.43 8.76
C GLY A 120 3.87 -8.07 8.62
N PHE A 121 2.84 -7.31 8.29
CA PHE A 121 1.53 -7.83 7.93
C PHE A 121 1.41 -7.92 6.41
N SER A 122 1.21 -9.13 5.91
CA SER A 122 0.89 -9.38 4.51
C SER A 122 -0.60 -9.61 4.34
N THR A 123 -1.17 -9.04 3.28
CA THR A 123 -2.53 -9.28 2.82
C THR A 123 -2.48 -9.68 1.37
N SER A 124 -3.27 -10.68 1.00
CA SER A 124 -3.40 -11.17 -0.36
C SER A 124 -4.86 -11.18 -0.75
N LYS A 125 -5.19 -10.69 -1.94
CA LYS A 125 -6.54 -10.49 -2.41
C LYS A 125 -6.67 -10.95 -3.86
N ALA A 126 -7.74 -11.67 -4.17
CA ALA A 126 -8.23 -11.85 -5.53
C ALA A 126 -9.61 -11.19 -5.67
N GLU A 127 -9.90 -10.60 -6.82
CA GLU A 127 -11.14 -9.88 -7.10
C GLU A 127 -11.60 -10.13 -8.54
N ALA A 128 -12.89 -10.44 -8.72
CA ALA A 128 -13.53 -10.59 -10.01
C ALA A 128 -14.72 -9.62 -10.12
N HIS A 129 -14.84 -8.97 -11.28
CA HIS A 129 -15.94 -8.06 -11.57
C HIS A 129 -16.88 -8.66 -12.63
N PHE A 130 -18.18 -8.64 -12.35
CA PHE A 130 -19.23 -9.15 -13.21
C PHE A 130 -20.13 -7.98 -13.59
N LYS A 131 -20.45 -7.86 -14.88
CA LYS A 131 -21.34 -6.81 -15.38
C LYS A 131 -22.39 -7.44 -16.27
N ALA A 132 -23.65 -7.06 -16.07
CA ALA A 132 -24.73 -7.44 -16.98
C ALA A 132 -24.88 -6.39 -18.08
N ASP A 133 -25.04 -6.87 -19.31
CA ASP A 133 -25.46 -6.03 -20.42
C ASP A 133 -26.97 -5.80 -20.31
N GLY A 134 -27.38 -4.55 -20.04
CA GLY A 134 -28.80 -4.20 -19.91
C GLY A 134 -29.05 -2.82 -19.30
N GLU A 135 -30.31 -2.37 -19.34
CA GLU A 135 -30.72 -1.03 -18.92
C GLU A 135 -30.45 -0.74 -17.43
N GLN A 136 -30.51 -1.78 -16.58
CA GLN A 136 -30.32 -1.67 -15.13
C GLN A 136 -28.85 -1.56 -14.70
N ARG A 137 -27.89 -1.71 -15.64
CA ARG A 137 -26.43 -1.64 -15.41
C ARG A 137 -26.00 -2.37 -14.13
N GLN A 138 -26.48 -3.60 -13.97
CA GLN A 138 -26.14 -4.40 -12.81
C GLN A 138 -24.65 -4.72 -12.82
N SER A 139 -24.01 -4.57 -11.67
CA SER A 139 -22.62 -4.98 -11.51
C SER A 139 -22.41 -5.63 -10.16
N LEU A 140 -21.60 -6.68 -10.14
CA LEU A 140 -21.24 -7.40 -8.95
C LEU A 140 -19.71 -7.52 -8.88
N THR A 141 -19.15 -7.44 -7.68
CA THR A 141 -17.72 -7.67 -7.43
C THR A 141 -17.62 -8.71 -6.33
N ILE A 142 -16.88 -9.78 -6.58
CA ILE A 142 -16.52 -10.77 -5.55
C ILE A 142 -15.05 -10.62 -5.26
N ALA A 143 -14.70 -10.48 -3.99
CA ALA A 143 -13.33 -10.49 -3.52
C ALA A 143 -13.11 -11.55 -2.44
N VAL A 144 -11.97 -12.22 -2.51
CA VAL A 144 -11.46 -13.10 -1.44
C VAL A 144 -10.15 -12.52 -0.94
N THR A 145 -10.05 -12.29 0.36
CA THR A 145 -8.88 -11.68 1.01
C THR A 145 -8.34 -12.61 2.10
N ASP A 146 -7.08 -13.02 1.97
CA ASP A 146 -6.29 -13.63 3.02
C ASP A 146 -5.53 -12.53 3.78
N MET A 147 -5.85 -12.35 5.05
CA MET A 147 -5.25 -11.33 5.92
C MET A 147 -4.04 -11.87 6.70
N GLY A 148 -3.58 -13.10 6.40
CA GLY A 148 -2.42 -13.71 7.04
C GLY A 148 -2.55 -13.71 8.56
N SER A 149 -1.57 -13.11 9.24
CA SER A 149 -1.52 -13.06 10.71
C SER A 149 -2.68 -12.29 11.35
N MET A 150 -3.41 -11.48 10.57
CA MET A 150 -4.59 -10.75 11.05
C MET A 150 -5.89 -11.57 10.94
N SER A 151 -5.87 -12.71 10.26
CA SER A 151 -7.04 -13.53 10.02
C SER A 151 -7.71 -14.02 11.31
N GLY A 152 -6.93 -14.43 12.32
CA GLY A 152 -7.46 -14.85 13.63
C GLY A 152 -8.18 -13.71 14.37
N LEU A 153 -7.67 -12.48 14.25
CA LEU A 153 -8.31 -11.28 14.81
C LEU A 153 -9.59 -10.92 14.05
N SER A 154 -9.55 -10.95 12.72
CA SER A 154 -10.72 -10.67 11.87
C SER A 154 -11.85 -11.66 12.13
N SER A 155 -11.53 -12.96 12.22
CA SER A 155 -12.48 -14.03 12.55
C SER A 155 -13.09 -13.88 13.95
N LEU A 156 -12.28 -13.50 14.94
CA LEU A 156 -12.80 -13.24 16.28
C LEU A 156 -13.70 -11.99 16.32
N SER A 157 -13.33 -10.93 15.61
CA SER A 157 -14.11 -9.70 15.49
C SER A 157 -15.44 -9.91 14.78
N SER A 158 -15.45 -10.67 13.69
CA SER A 158 -16.67 -11.00 12.95
C SER A 158 -17.63 -11.82 13.81
N ARG A 159 -17.13 -12.84 14.52
CA ARG A 159 -17.91 -13.59 15.52
C ARG A 159 -18.44 -12.64 16.60
N MET A 160 -17.59 -11.88 17.27
CA MET A 160 -18.05 -11.02 18.36
C MET A 160 -19.10 -9.99 17.90
N SER A 161 -18.96 -9.47 16.69
CA SER A 161 -19.97 -8.63 16.06
C SER A 161 -21.27 -9.37 15.77
N ALA A 162 -21.21 -10.59 15.23
CA ALA A 162 -22.40 -11.39 14.94
C ALA A 162 -23.22 -11.68 16.21
N TRP A 163 -22.55 -11.83 17.35
CA TRP A 163 -23.16 -12.08 18.67
C TRP A 163 -23.69 -10.81 19.33
N THR A 164 -23.21 -9.63 18.91
CA THR A 164 -23.69 -8.33 19.38
C THR A 164 -24.74 -7.86 18.37
N GLU A 165 -26.00 -8.29 18.54
CA GLU A 165 -27.14 -7.89 17.69
C GLU A 165 -27.17 -6.36 17.52
N SER A 166 -26.63 -5.87 16.41
CA SER A 166 -26.64 -4.46 16.02
C SER A 166 -27.28 -4.39 14.65
N GLU A 167 -28.59 -4.48 14.62
CA GLU A 167 -29.38 -4.21 13.42
C GLU A 167 -29.59 -2.70 13.33
N THR A 168 -29.05 -2.11 12.27
CA THR A 168 -29.33 -0.71 11.94
C THR A 168 -30.29 -0.70 10.77
N GLU A 169 -31.53 -0.30 11.01
CA GLU A 169 -32.52 -0.07 9.96
C GLU A 169 -32.75 1.43 9.77
N SER A 170 -32.81 1.84 8.52
CA SER A 170 -33.22 3.17 8.10
C SER A 170 -34.32 3.06 7.06
N THR A 171 -34.97 4.18 6.72
CA THR A 171 -36.02 4.20 5.69
C THR A 171 -35.53 3.77 4.31
N ASP A 172 -34.23 3.83 4.07
CA ASP A 172 -33.57 3.60 2.78
C ASP A 172 -32.64 2.38 2.79
N GLY A 173 -32.54 1.62 3.88
CA GLY A 173 -31.64 0.48 3.93
C GLY A 173 -31.54 -0.22 5.29
N TYR A 174 -30.67 -1.22 5.34
CA TYR A 174 -30.36 -1.97 6.55
C TYR A 174 -28.90 -2.43 6.57
N GLU A 175 -28.41 -2.70 7.77
CA GLU A 175 -27.18 -3.43 8.05
C GLU A 175 -27.44 -4.38 9.22
N ARG A 176 -27.18 -5.68 9.01
CA ARG A 176 -27.44 -6.70 10.03
C ARG A 176 -26.48 -7.89 9.91
N SER A 177 -26.39 -8.63 11.00
CA SER A 177 -25.78 -9.96 11.01
C SER A 177 -26.69 -10.94 10.26
N ALA A 178 -26.12 -11.84 9.47
CA ALA A 178 -26.87 -12.85 8.74
C ALA A 178 -26.01 -14.08 8.46
N GLU A 179 -26.65 -15.23 8.33
CA GLU A 179 -26.02 -16.42 7.76
C GLU A 179 -25.93 -16.27 6.23
N ILE A 180 -24.72 -16.32 5.70
CA ILE A 180 -24.42 -16.17 4.28
C ILE A 180 -23.67 -17.42 3.84
N ALA A 181 -24.28 -18.21 2.96
CA ALA A 181 -23.71 -19.44 2.43
C ALA A 181 -23.24 -20.44 3.50
N GLY A 182 -23.92 -20.49 4.66
CA GLY A 182 -23.57 -21.37 5.79
C GLY A 182 -22.54 -20.80 6.75
N TYR A 183 -22.12 -19.53 6.56
CA TYR A 183 -21.18 -18.82 7.42
C TYR A 183 -21.85 -17.64 8.11
N ASP A 184 -21.47 -17.39 9.36
CA ASP A 184 -21.84 -16.15 10.04
C ASP A 184 -21.18 -14.96 9.34
N GLY A 185 -21.97 -13.93 9.04
CA GLY A 185 -21.49 -12.75 8.37
C GLY A 185 -22.38 -11.53 8.56
N ARG A 186 -22.14 -10.52 7.74
CA ARG A 186 -22.92 -9.29 7.68
C ARG A 186 -23.45 -9.04 6.28
N GLU A 187 -24.67 -8.55 6.24
CA GLU A 187 -25.28 -8.04 5.02
C GLU A 187 -25.70 -6.59 5.21
N LYS A 188 -25.49 -5.81 4.16
CA LYS A 188 -25.86 -4.40 4.09
C LYS A 188 -26.58 -4.14 2.78
N PHE A 189 -27.65 -3.37 2.82
CA PHE A 189 -28.38 -2.98 1.62
C PHE A 189 -28.85 -1.54 1.73
N ARG A 190 -28.78 -0.81 0.62
CA ARG A 190 -29.31 0.55 0.51
C ARG A 190 -30.00 0.73 -0.83
N SER A 191 -31.21 1.28 -0.78
CA SER A 191 -31.96 1.73 -1.94
C SER A 191 -31.93 3.25 -2.01
N TYR A 192 -31.89 3.80 -3.22
CA TYR A 192 -31.87 5.24 -3.45
C TYR A 192 -33.17 5.67 -4.12
N GLY A 193 -33.64 6.88 -3.82
CA GLY A 193 -34.90 7.41 -4.36
C GLY A 193 -34.96 7.53 -5.89
N ASN A 194 -33.84 7.38 -6.59
CA ASN A 194 -33.76 7.34 -8.06
C ASN A 194 -33.89 5.93 -8.65
N GLY A 195 -34.24 4.92 -7.84
CA GLY A 195 -34.42 3.53 -8.26
C GLY A 195 -33.12 2.71 -8.29
N GLY A 196 -31.97 3.29 -7.93
CA GLY A 196 -30.73 2.55 -7.78
C GLY A 196 -30.62 1.82 -6.44
N SER A 197 -29.75 0.82 -6.34
CA SER A 197 -29.41 0.18 -5.07
C SER A 197 -27.95 -0.21 -4.97
N THR A 198 -27.47 -0.35 -3.74
CA THR A 198 -26.19 -1.00 -3.41
C THR A 198 -26.43 -2.06 -2.34
N GLY A 199 -25.64 -3.13 -2.41
CA GLY A 199 -25.60 -4.16 -1.40
C GLY A 199 -24.18 -4.61 -1.13
N GLN A 200 -23.96 -5.18 0.04
CA GLN A 200 -22.71 -5.80 0.45
C GLN A 200 -22.99 -7.04 1.29
N LEU A 201 -22.26 -8.11 1.03
CA LEU A 201 -22.15 -9.30 1.87
C LEU A 201 -20.69 -9.44 2.32
N GLN A 202 -20.46 -9.77 3.58
CA GLN A 202 -19.13 -10.05 4.11
C GLN A 202 -19.20 -11.21 5.11
N PHE A 203 -18.36 -12.22 4.92
CA PHE A 203 -18.26 -13.38 5.82
C PHE A 203 -16.84 -13.97 5.76
N ILE A 204 -16.52 -14.86 6.69
CA ILE A 204 -15.19 -15.48 6.79
C ILE A 204 -15.30 -16.99 6.61
N VAL A 205 -14.48 -17.54 5.71
CA VAL A 205 -14.36 -18.96 5.40
C VAL A 205 -13.05 -19.50 5.99
N ALA A 206 -13.09 -20.73 6.50
CA ALA A 206 -11.94 -21.41 7.10
C ALA A 206 -11.23 -20.61 8.21
N GLU A 207 -11.98 -19.78 8.93
CA GLU A 207 -11.48 -18.83 9.95
C GLU A 207 -10.41 -17.85 9.44
N ARG A 208 -10.21 -17.75 8.12
CA ARG A 208 -9.04 -17.09 7.54
C ARG A 208 -9.33 -16.18 6.37
N PHE A 209 -10.17 -16.62 5.46
CA PHE A 209 -10.40 -15.96 4.18
C PHE A 209 -11.67 -15.13 4.27
N GLN A 210 -11.53 -13.82 4.19
CA GLN A 210 -12.68 -12.93 4.11
C GLN A 210 -13.23 -12.95 2.69
N VAL A 211 -14.49 -13.32 2.54
CA VAL A 211 -15.24 -13.21 1.29
C VAL A 211 -16.12 -11.98 1.35
N GLN A 212 -16.04 -11.15 0.32
CA GLN A 212 -16.88 -9.96 0.17
C GLN A 212 -17.56 -9.96 -1.18
N VAL A 213 -18.86 -9.67 -1.21
CA VAL A 213 -19.65 -9.49 -2.43
C VAL A 213 -20.28 -8.12 -2.40
N ASP A 214 -19.89 -7.25 -3.32
CA ASP A 214 -20.50 -5.93 -3.51
C ASP A 214 -21.39 -5.94 -4.75
N GLY A 215 -22.61 -5.43 -4.61
CA GLY A 215 -23.59 -5.38 -5.68
C GLY A 215 -24.08 -3.96 -5.92
N ARG A 216 -24.24 -3.58 -7.19
CA ARG A 216 -24.93 -2.36 -7.61
C ARG A 216 -26.10 -2.72 -8.49
N ASN A 217 -27.30 -2.29 -8.09
CA ASN A 217 -28.58 -2.64 -8.72
C ASN A 217 -28.82 -4.16 -8.78
N VAL A 218 -28.18 -4.93 -7.89
CA VAL A 218 -28.32 -6.39 -7.80
C VAL A 218 -29.20 -6.72 -6.58
N PRO A 219 -30.28 -7.51 -6.74
CA PRO A 219 -31.07 -7.99 -5.61
C PRO A 219 -30.25 -8.85 -4.65
N MET A 220 -30.53 -8.75 -3.34
CA MET A 220 -29.77 -9.45 -2.30
C MET A 220 -29.72 -10.97 -2.50
N ASP A 221 -30.82 -11.59 -2.93
CA ASP A 221 -30.86 -13.04 -3.18
C ASP A 221 -29.87 -13.48 -4.28
N LYS A 222 -29.70 -12.65 -5.31
CA LYS A 222 -28.69 -12.89 -6.36
C LYS A 222 -27.28 -12.70 -5.82
N MET A 223 -27.06 -11.73 -4.94
CA MET A 223 -25.76 -11.58 -4.27
C MET A 223 -25.43 -12.78 -3.38
N LYS A 224 -26.42 -13.35 -2.67
CA LYS A 224 -26.24 -14.57 -1.88
C LYS A 224 -25.99 -15.80 -2.75
N ALA A 225 -26.64 -15.90 -3.90
CA ALA A 225 -26.34 -16.93 -4.89
C ALA A 225 -24.92 -16.80 -5.45
N ALA A 226 -24.50 -15.57 -5.78
CA ALA A 226 -23.14 -15.25 -6.19
C ALA A 226 -22.10 -15.64 -5.11
N ALA A 227 -22.37 -15.32 -3.84
CA ALA A 227 -21.50 -15.71 -2.73
C ALA A 227 -21.27 -17.24 -2.69
N ARG A 228 -22.31 -18.04 -2.93
CA ARG A 228 -22.24 -19.52 -2.94
C ARG A 228 -21.46 -20.11 -4.12
N SER A 229 -21.12 -19.31 -5.12
CA SER A 229 -20.35 -19.76 -6.29
C SER A 229 -18.84 -19.67 -6.11
N VAL A 230 -18.38 -19.13 -4.97
CA VAL A 230 -16.97 -19.18 -4.56
C VAL A 230 -16.61 -20.60 -4.12
N ASP A 231 -15.42 -21.08 -4.50
CA ASP A 231 -14.92 -22.41 -4.13
C ASP A 231 -14.44 -22.43 -2.67
N PHE A 232 -15.37 -22.68 -1.75
CA PHE A 232 -15.06 -22.75 -0.31
C PHE A 232 -14.22 -23.96 0.07
N ASP A 233 -14.32 -25.07 -0.67
CA ASP A 233 -13.54 -26.28 -0.40
C ASP A 233 -12.06 -26.04 -0.70
N ALA A 234 -11.76 -25.32 -1.79
CA ALA A 234 -10.40 -24.87 -2.09
C ALA A 234 -9.86 -23.93 -0.99
N LEU A 235 -10.66 -23.00 -0.48
CA LEU A 235 -10.27 -22.12 0.62
C LEU A 235 -9.99 -22.91 1.90
N GLU A 236 -10.86 -23.85 2.26
CA GLU A 236 -10.67 -24.73 3.41
C GLU A 236 -9.37 -25.54 3.29
N GLY A 237 -9.05 -26.03 2.09
CA GLY A 237 -7.81 -26.75 1.80
C GLY A 237 -6.53 -25.90 1.94
N MET A 238 -6.62 -24.57 1.86
CA MET A 238 -5.49 -23.65 1.95
C MET A 238 -5.31 -23.01 3.34
N LYS A 239 -6.17 -23.32 4.32
CA LYS A 239 -6.20 -22.60 5.61
C LYS A 239 -4.90 -22.68 6.43
N ASP A 240 -4.10 -23.73 6.25
CA ASP A 240 -2.85 -23.94 6.98
C ASP A 240 -1.61 -23.47 6.19
N GLU A 241 -1.78 -23.01 4.95
CA GLU A 241 -0.64 -22.57 4.13
C GLU A 241 0.01 -21.29 4.68
N GLY A 242 1.34 -21.22 4.70
CA GLY A 242 2.05 -20.03 5.20
C GLY A 242 2.02 -19.88 6.73
N VAL A 243 1.42 -20.82 7.47
CA VAL A 243 1.49 -20.87 8.94
C VAL A 243 2.90 -21.26 9.37
N GLY A 244 3.53 -20.44 10.21
CA GLY A 244 4.90 -20.63 10.70
C GLY A 244 5.99 -20.21 9.71
N VAL A 245 5.64 -19.58 8.59
CA VAL A 245 6.61 -19.04 7.63
C VAL A 245 6.93 -17.60 8.02
N ASP A 246 8.17 -17.32 8.40
CA ASP A 246 8.70 -15.96 8.47
C ASP A 246 9.45 -15.66 7.17
N ASP A 247 9.09 -14.59 6.46
CA ASP A 247 9.72 -14.24 5.19
C ASP A 247 10.99 -13.39 5.36
N GLY A 248 11.40 -13.11 6.61
CA GLY A 248 12.65 -12.41 6.94
C GLY A 248 12.68 -10.93 6.56
N LYS A 249 11.77 -10.49 5.69
CA LYS A 249 11.62 -9.10 5.22
C LYS A 249 11.36 -8.10 6.34
N GLN A 250 10.86 -8.57 7.48
CA GLN A 250 10.65 -7.76 8.68
C GLN A 250 11.97 -7.37 9.35
N GLU A 251 12.90 -8.32 9.42
CA GLU A 251 14.27 -8.11 9.90
C GLU A 251 15.03 -7.23 8.91
N GLU A 252 14.82 -7.43 7.60
CA GLU A 252 15.42 -6.64 6.53
C GLU A 252 14.95 -5.17 6.52
N VAL A 253 13.66 -4.89 6.77
CA VAL A 253 13.17 -3.51 6.93
C VAL A 253 13.68 -2.89 8.23
N ALA A 254 13.68 -3.64 9.33
CA ALA A 254 14.22 -3.15 10.61
C ALA A 254 15.73 -2.86 10.51
N ASP A 255 16.48 -3.72 9.83
CA ASP A 255 17.91 -3.57 9.53
C ASP A 255 18.14 -2.43 8.56
N MET A 256 17.32 -2.24 7.52
CA MET A 256 17.40 -1.08 6.64
C MET A 256 17.18 0.22 7.42
N TYR A 257 16.19 0.29 8.31
CA TYR A 257 15.99 1.45 9.19
C TYR A 257 17.18 1.64 10.14
N LYS A 258 17.73 0.56 10.68
CA LYS A 258 18.87 0.58 11.58
C LYS A 258 20.15 1.02 10.87
N GLU A 259 20.43 0.50 9.68
CA GLU A 259 21.57 0.87 8.83
C GLU A 259 21.46 2.31 8.33
N PHE A 260 20.27 2.73 7.87
CA PHE A 260 20.01 4.14 7.53
C PHE A 260 20.27 5.05 8.72
N ARG A 261 19.84 4.66 9.93
CA ARG A 261 20.08 5.41 11.16
C ARG A 261 21.51 5.32 11.67
N GLU A 262 22.20 4.22 11.47
CA GLU A 262 23.63 4.11 11.77
C GLU A 262 24.45 4.97 10.82
N ALA A 263 24.03 5.07 9.56
CA ALA A 263 24.58 6.02 8.61
C ALA A 263 24.27 7.47 9.04
N GLU A 264 23.04 7.79 9.45
CA GLU A 264 22.72 9.09 10.02
C GLU A 264 23.48 9.38 11.33
N LYS A 265 23.65 8.39 12.22
CA LYS A 265 24.40 8.52 13.47
C LYS A 265 25.89 8.65 13.21
N LYS A 266 26.47 7.96 12.22
CA LYS A 266 27.84 8.20 11.78
C LYS A 266 27.99 9.62 11.20
N ASN A 267 26.99 10.08 10.44
CA ASN A 267 26.96 11.45 9.93
C ASN A 267 26.74 12.50 11.04
N ALA A 268 25.96 12.20 12.07
CA ALA A 268 25.67 13.07 13.21
C ALA A 268 26.77 13.04 14.28
N ALA A 269 27.44 11.91 14.48
CA ALA A 269 28.62 11.76 15.35
C ALA A 269 29.87 12.38 14.69
N SER A 270 29.99 12.31 13.36
CA SER A 270 30.87 13.18 12.57
C SER A 270 30.52 14.67 12.73
N SER A 271 29.30 14.98 13.16
CA SER A 271 28.81 16.34 13.35
C SER A 271 28.95 16.88 14.79
N ALA A 272 29.31 16.02 15.75
CA ALA A 272 29.58 16.44 17.13
C ALA A 272 31.00 17.01 17.31
N GLU A 273 31.88 16.83 16.31
CA GLU A 273 33.21 17.46 16.23
C GLU A 273 33.50 18.11 14.86
N GLY A 274 32.51 18.24 13.97
CA GLY A 274 32.64 18.84 12.63
C GLY A 274 31.29 19.32 12.09
N GLU A 275 31.26 20.20 11.10
CA GLU A 275 29.98 20.64 10.48
C GLU A 275 29.17 19.46 9.89
N PRO A 276 27.83 19.56 9.73
CA PRO A 276 27.06 18.56 9.00
C PRO A 276 27.74 18.26 7.67
N VAL A 277 27.82 17.00 7.27
CA VAL A 277 28.36 16.62 5.96
C VAL A 277 27.48 17.29 4.90
N SER A 278 27.87 18.49 4.50
CA SER A 278 27.20 19.29 3.49
C SER A 278 27.36 18.54 2.20
N ARG A 279 26.35 17.74 1.85
CA ARG A 279 26.29 17.15 0.53
C ARG A 279 26.05 18.30 -0.42
N THR A 280 27.04 18.65 -1.22
CA THR A 280 26.85 19.67 -2.25
C THR A 280 25.79 19.16 -3.24
N PRO A 281 24.86 20.04 -3.65
CA PRO A 281 23.96 19.71 -4.74
C PRO A 281 24.75 19.42 -6.01
N VAL A 282 24.36 18.36 -6.72
CA VAL A 282 24.93 18.10 -8.05
C VAL A 282 24.54 19.26 -8.96
N ASP A 283 25.44 19.69 -9.85
CA ASP A 283 25.12 20.76 -10.79
C ASP A 283 23.97 20.34 -11.70
N ALA A 284 23.03 21.25 -11.96
CA ALA A 284 21.85 20.96 -12.76
C ALA A 284 22.21 20.55 -14.20
N ASN A 285 23.31 21.05 -14.76
CA ASN A 285 23.77 20.67 -16.09
C ASN A 285 24.49 19.32 -16.09
N GLU A 286 25.13 18.92 -14.99
CA GLU A 286 25.69 17.57 -14.84
C GLU A 286 24.59 16.52 -14.80
N LEU A 287 23.50 16.75 -14.06
CA LEU A 287 22.33 15.88 -14.11
C LEU A 287 21.71 15.85 -15.51
N LYS A 288 21.61 16.99 -16.18
CA LYS A 288 21.10 17.07 -17.55
C LYS A 288 21.99 16.31 -18.55
N ALA A 289 23.30 16.33 -18.36
CA ALA A 289 24.27 15.62 -19.20
C ALA A 289 24.20 14.08 -19.06
N LEU A 290 23.44 13.56 -18.10
CA LEU A 290 23.14 12.14 -18.02
C LEU A 290 22.31 11.65 -19.22
N PHE A 291 21.50 12.53 -19.81
CA PHE A 291 20.54 12.22 -20.87
C PHE A 291 21.21 12.25 -22.27
N PRO A 292 21.41 11.08 -22.92
CA PRO A 292 22.01 11.03 -24.25
C PRO A 292 21.06 11.57 -25.32
N ALA A 293 21.59 11.86 -26.52
CA ALA A 293 20.80 12.33 -27.67
C ALA A 293 19.78 11.29 -28.16
N THR A 294 20.09 10.00 -27.96
CA THR A 294 19.21 8.88 -28.29
C THR A 294 19.09 7.94 -27.11
N LEU A 295 17.88 7.46 -26.83
CA LEU A 295 17.61 6.56 -25.70
C LEU A 295 16.55 5.53 -26.11
N ALA A 296 16.81 4.24 -25.93
CA ALA A 296 15.91 3.17 -26.38
C ALA A 296 15.43 3.31 -27.84
N GLY A 297 16.30 3.81 -28.73
CA GLY A 297 15.98 4.07 -30.14
C GLY A 297 15.17 5.35 -30.41
N LEU A 298 14.77 6.08 -29.37
CA LEU A 298 14.07 7.36 -29.48
C LEU A 298 15.04 8.53 -29.56
N THR A 299 14.63 9.62 -30.21
CA THR A 299 15.43 10.86 -30.29
C THR A 299 15.00 11.85 -29.20
N GLN A 300 15.96 12.49 -28.53
CA GLN A 300 15.65 13.53 -27.54
C GLN A 300 14.96 14.72 -28.21
N SER A 301 13.75 15.06 -27.77
CA SER A 301 12.97 16.20 -28.26
C SER A 301 13.14 17.44 -27.39
N ALA A 302 13.34 17.24 -26.08
CA ALA A 302 13.54 18.32 -25.12
C ALA A 302 14.41 17.85 -23.95
N SER A 303 15.17 18.77 -23.36
CA SER A 303 15.83 18.53 -22.08
C SER A 303 16.00 19.83 -21.30
N SER A 304 15.79 19.73 -20.00
CA SER A 304 15.68 20.86 -19.07
C SER A 304 16.33 20.49 -17.74
N SER A 305 16.81 21.49 -17.00
CA SER A 305 17.24 21.29 -15.63
C SER A 305 17.06 22.55 -14.80
N LYS A 306 16.91 22.38 -13.49
CA LYS A 306 16.61 23.45 -12.55
C LYS A 306 17.11 23.11 -11.15
N THR A 307 17.72 24.09 -10.51
CA THR A 307 18.01 24.06 -9.07
C THR A 307 16.98 24.91 -8.32
N GLN A 308 16.45 24.37 -7.24
CA GLN A 308 15.55 25.07 -6.33
C GLN A 308 16.10 25.01 -4.91
N ALA A 309 16.43 26.16 -4.32
CA ALA A 309 16.75 26.25 -2.90
C ALA A 309 15.47 26.19 -2.06
N LEU A 310 15.52 25.40 -0.97
CA LEU A 310 14.41 25.19 -0.03
C LEU A 310 14.76 25.64 1.41
N GLY A 311 15.96 26.18 1.64
CA GLY A 311 16.42 26.67 2.94
C GLY A 311 17.93 26.91 2.95
N GLU A 312 18.50 27.20 4.12
CA GLU A 312 19.91 27.59 4.25
C GLU A 312 20.93 26.51 3.87
N ASN A 313 20.53 25.26 3.66
CA ASN A 313 21.38 24.18 3.14
C ASN A 313 20.59 23.10 2.38
N ALA A 314 19.32 23.37 2.07
CA ALA A 314 18.42 22.42 1.44
C ALA A 314 18.16 22.82 -0.01
N SER A 315 18.24 21.87 -0.92
CA SER A 315 17.89 22.12 -2.32
C SER A 315 17.35 20.88 -3.00
N VAL A 316 16.63 21.12 -4.10
CA VAL A 316 16.20 20.10 -5.04
C VAL A 316 16.77 20.48 -6.40
N VAL A 317 17.57 19.59 -6.98
CA VAL A 317 18.06 19.74 -8.35
C VAL A 317 17.32 18.74 -9.21
N ARG A 318 16.69 19.20 -10.28
CA ARG A 318 15.97 18.33 -11.22
C ARG A 318 16.58 18.48 -12.60
N ALA A 319 16.74 17.37 -13.29
CA ALA A 319 16.89 17.35 -14.73
C ALA A 319 15.80 16.47 -15.34
N GLU A 320 15.31 16.86 -16.49
CA GLU A 320 14.31 16.12 -17.25
C GLU A 320 14.66 16.07 -18.73
N ALA A 321 14.30 14.97 -19.38
CA ALA A 321 14.44 14.81 -20.82
C ALA A 321 13.24 14.06 -21.40
N GLU A 322 12.78 14.54 -22.55
CA GLU A 322 11.72 13.93 -23.34
C GLU A 322 12.33 13.33 -24.61
N TYR A 323 11.84 12.16 -24.98
CA TYR A 323 12.26 11.38 -26.13
C TYR A 323 11.04 10.93 -26.91
N ALA A 324 11.12 10.99 -28.24
CA ALA A 324 10.04 10.53 -29.10
C ALA A 324 10.56 9.95 -30.42
N ASP A 325 9.79 9.00 -30.96
CA ASP A 325 9.86 8.55 -32.34
C ASP A 325 8.48 8.03 -32.74
N GLY A 326 7.81 8.72 -33.67
CA GLY A 326 6.43 8.42 -34.05
C GLY A 326 5.46 8.52 -32.85
N ASP A 327 4.81 7.41 -32.52
CA ASP A 327 3.87 7.28 -31.41
C ASP A 327 4.53 6.82 -30.09
N LYS A 328 5.80 6.42 -30.13
CA LYS A 328 6.58 6.08 -28.94
C LYS A 328 7.08 7.35 -28.26
N GLN A 329 6.87 7.43 -26.95
CA GLN A 329 7.29 8.56 -26.13
C GLN A 329 7.87 8.08 -24.82
N LEU A 330 8.93 8.74 -24.34
CA LEU A 330 9.55 8.48 -23.05
C LEU A 330 9.92 9.81 -22.40
N SER A 331 9.50 10.02 -21.16
CA SER A 331 9.97 11.12 -20.31
C SER A 331 10.75 10.55 -19.14
N MET A 332 11.93 11.13 -18.87
CA MET A 332 12.77 10.77 -17.74
C MET A 332 13.06 11.98 -16.88
N HIS A 333 12.89 11.82 -15.58
CA HIS A 333 13.24 12.79 -14.54
C HIS A 333 14.30 12.20 -13.63
N VAL A 334 15.34 12.97 -13.33
CA VAL A 334 16.32 12.68 -12.29
C VAL A 334 16.30 13.84 -11.30
N ILE A 335 16.02 13.53 -10.04
CA ILE A 335 15.89 14.51 -8.96
C ILE A 335 16.91 14.20 -7.88
N ASP A 336 17.77 15.16 -7.56
CA ASP A 336 18.68 15.16 -6.42
C ASP A 336 18.02 15.87 -5.23
N TYR A 337 17.72 15.13 -4.16
CA TYR A 337 17.24 15.68 -2.90
C TYR A 337 18.41 15.94 -1.93
N VAL A 338 18.73 17.20 -1.70
CA VAL A 338 19.84 17.60 -0.84
C VAL A 338 19.31 18.13 0.48
N GLN A 339 19.50 17.35 1.54
CA GLN A 339 19.01 17.68 2.89
C GLN A 339 17.48 17.92 2.91
N VAL A 340 16.77 17.28 1.97
CA VAL A 340 15.30 17.25 1.88
C VAL A 340 14.85 15.83 2.24
N VAL A 341 14.92 15.49 3.52
CA VAL A 341 14.33 14.25 4.04
C VAL A 341 13.16 14.67 4.94
N PRO A 342 11.90 14.35 4.58
CA PRO A 342 10.76 14.61 5.45
C PRO A 342 10.87 13.81 6.75
N GLU A 343 10.10 14.19 7.78
CA GLU A 343 10.06 13.49 9.09
C GLU A 343 9.80 11.98 8.96
N THR A 344 9.17 11.56 7.87
CA THR A 344 8.90 10.15 7.53
C THR A 344 10.13 9.33 7.14
N GLY A 345 11.28 9.97 6.90
CA GLY A 345 12.53 9.31 6.51
C GLY A 345 12.57 8.80 5.06
N VAL A 346 11.57 9.11 4.24
CA VAL A 346 11.45 8.61 2.85
C VAL A 346 11.41 9.79 1.87
N LEU A 347 12.12 9.68 0.75
CA LEU A 347 12.16 10.74 -0.26
C LEU A 347 10.76 11.07 -0.80
N PRO A 348 10.46 12.34 -1.11
CA PRO A 348 9.23 12.69 -1.82
C PRO A 348 9.10 11.88 -3.12
N GLY A 349 7.94 11.27 -3.35
CA GLY A 349 7.70 10.36 -4.50
C GLY A 349 8.06 8.89 -4.25
N ALA A 350 8.83 8.58 -3.21
CA ALA A 350 9.27 7.23 -2.88
C ALA A 350 8.46 6.56 -1.76
N THR A 351 7.26 7.04 -1.44
CA THR A 351 6.40 6.49 -0.36
C THR A 351 6.06 5.01 -0.57
N TRP A 352 6.14 4.53 -1.81
CA TRP A 352 5.99 3.11 -2.13
C TRP A 352 7.06 2.23 -1.46
N MET A 353 8.23 2.76 -1.08
CA MET A 353 9.27 1.99 -0.37
C MET A 353 8.82 1.48 1.00
N MET A 354 7.76 2.07 1.57
CA MET A 354 7.17 1.61 2.83
C MET A 354 6.29 0.36 2.66
N PHE A 355 6.06 -0.09 1.42
CA PHE A 355 5.14 -1.16 1.09
C PHE A 355 5.78 -2.15 0.11
N ASP A 356 5.58 -3.45 0.34
CA ASP A 356 5.77 -4.42 -0.75
C ASP A 356 4.47 -4.47 -1.54
N VAL A 357 4.50 -4.05 -2.80
CA VAL A 357 3.34 -4.03 -3.68
C VAL A 357 3.56 -5.08 -4.75
N ASN A 358 2.56 -5.94 -4.95
CA ASN A 358 2.49 -6.80 -6.11
C ASN A 358 1.03 -6.91 -6.55
N LYS A 359 0.68 -6.30 -7.69
CA LYS A 359 -0.66 -6.32 -8.26
C LYS A 359 -0.59 -6.80 -9.69
N GLU A 360 -1.53 -7.64 -10.08
CA GLU A 360 -1.66 -8.20 -11.42
C GLU A 360 -3.12 -8.16 -11.89
N SER A 361 -3.29 -7.73 -13.13
CA SER A 361 -4.51 -7.83 -13.93
C SER A 361 -4.18 -8.46 -15.28
N ASP A 362 -5.21 -8.79 -16.06
CA ASP A 362 -5.06 -9.29 -17.44
C ASP A 362 -4.36 -8.28 -18.36
N ASN A 363 -4.41 -7.00 -18.00
CA ASN A 363 -3.93 -5.89 -18.81
C ASN A 363 -2.80 -5.09 -18.14
N GLY A 364 -2.15 -5.61 -17.09
CA GLY A 364 -1.07 -4.87 -16.46
C GLY A 364 -0.65 -5.39 -15.10
N TYR A 365 0.30 -4.67 -14.51
CA TYR A 365 0.81 -4.94 -13.19
C TYR A 365 1.33 -3.67 -12.50
N GLU A 366 1.45 -3.73 -11.19
CA GLU A 366 2.14 -2.75 -10.36
C GLU A 366 2.95 -3.53 -9.33
N LYS A 367 4.28 -3.35 -9.31
CA LYS A 367 5.12 -4.07 -8.35
C LYS A 367 6.30 -3.28 -7.84
N THR A 368 6.68 -3.52 -6.59
CA THR A 368 7.99 -3.16 -6.06
C THR A 368 9.01 -4.24 -6.45
N THR A 369 10.22 -3.82 -6.77
CA THR A 369 11.29 -4.68 -7.31
C THR A 369 12.64 -3.98 -7.11
N GLU A 370 13.71 -4.60 -7.58
CA GLU A 370 14.99 -3.94 -7.81
C GLU A 370 15.29 -3.83 -9.30
N ILE A 371 15.90 -2.71 -9.71
CA ILE A 371 16.45 -2.51 -11.04
C ILE A 371 17.91 -2.15 -10.87
N GLN A 372 18.81 -3.00 -11.37
CA GLN A 372 20.26 -2.82 -11.24
C GLN A 372 20.73 -2.62 -9.78
N GLY A 373 20.13 -3.36 -8.84
CA GLY A 373 20.45 -3.29 -7.41
C GLY A 373 19.90 -2.06 -6.68
N HIS A 374 19.03 -1.28 -7.32
CA HIS A 374 18.36 -0.14 -6.72
C HIS A 374 16.87 -0.43 -6.49
N PRO A 375 16.32 -0.05 -5.32
CA PRO A 375 14.89 -0.15 -5.07
C PRO A 375 14.09 0.59 -6.14
N ALA A 376 13.09 -0.09 -6.69
CA ALA A 376 12.24 0.45 -7.73
C ALA A 376 10.79 -0.01 -7.60
N LYS A 377 9.90 0.74 -8.24
CA LYS A 377 8.52 0.39 -8.48
C LYS A 377 8.24 0.46 -9.97
N GLU A 378 7.70 -0.62 -10.51
CA GLU A 378 7.22 -0.71 -11.88
C GLU A 378 5.71 -0.64 -11.91
N THR A 379 5.15 0.18 -12.80
CA THR A 379 3.75 0.11 -13.20
C THR A 379 3.70 -0.09 -14.70
N PHE A 380 2.96 -1.10 -15.14
CA PHE A 380 2.76 -1.35 -16.57
C PHE A 380 1.29 -1.60 -16.84
N ARG A 381 0.76 -0.96 -17.87
CA ARG A 381 -0.61 -1.17 -18.35
C ARG A 381 -0.64 -1.25 -19.85
N THR A 382 -1.43 -2.18 -20.35
CA THR A 382 -1.70 -2.35 -21.78
C THR A 382 -3.19 -2.21 -22.04
N THR A 383 -3.50 -1.79 -23.25
CA THR A 383 -4.83 -1.73 -23.84
C THR A 383 -4.68 -2.15 -25.29
N ASP A 384 -5.78 -2.45 -25.97
CA ASP A 384 -5.76 -2.80 -27.39
C ASP A 384 -5.11 -1.72 -28.28
N MET A 385 -5.03 -0.48 -27.79
CA MET A 385 -4.55 0.68 -28.55
C MET A 385 -3.25 1.30 -28.03
N SER A 386 -2.80 0.97 -26.81
CA SER A 386 -1.65 1.65 -26.20
C SER A 386 -1.04 0.87 -25.06
N MET A 387 0.27 1.06 -24.89
CA MET A 387 1.01 0.61 -23.71
C MET A 387 1.45 1.83 -22.89
N ARG A 388 1.43 1.71 -21.57
CA ARG A 388 1.95 2.72 -20.65
C ARG A 388 2.82 2.05 -19.60
N GLY A 389 4.07 2.48 -19.52
CA GLY A 389 5.03 2.05 -18.51
C GLY A 389 5.44 3.20 -17.61
N GLU A 390 5.67 2.91 -16.35
CA GLU A 390 6.24 3.83 -15.38
C GLU A 390 7.25 3.07 -14.51
N VAL A 391 8.40 3.68 -14.28
CA VAL A 391 9.40 3.21 -13.32
C VAL A 391 9.76 4.35 -12.39
N GLN A 392 9.61 4.13 -11.09
CA GLN A 392 10.12 5.01 -10.04
C GLN A 392 11.25 4.28 -9.32
N MET A 393 12.41 4.90 -9.14
CA MET A 393 13.61 4.26 -8.61
C MET A 393 14.35 5.20 -7.67
N VAL A 394 14.90 4.66 -6.58
CA VAL A 394 15.74 5.41 -5.64
C VAL A 394 17.19 4.96 -5.78
N VAL A 395 18.08 5.89 -6.08
CA VAL A 395 19.52 5.64 -6.26
C VAL A 395 20.28 6.34 -5.14
N ASP A 396 21.18 5.60 -4.48
CA ASP A 396 22.05 6.10 -3.39
C ASP A 396 21.28 6.73 -2.20
N GLY A 397 20.00 6.40 -2.02
CA GLY A 397 19.13 6.97 -0.99
C GLY A 397 18.89 8.48 -1.12
N ARG A 398 19.26 9.08 -2.26
CA ARG A 398 19.29 10.54 -2.47
C ARG A 398 18.64 10.96 -3.78
N PHE A 399 18.84 10.18 -4.83
CA PHE A 399 18.30 10.48 -6.15
C PHE A 399 17.00 9.73 -6.37
N PHE A 400 16.00 10.45 -6.86
CA PHE A 400 14.76 9.88 -7.34
C PHE A 400 14.76 9.93 -8.87
N VAL A 401 14.63 8.77 -9.49
CA VAL A 401 14.54 8.62 -10.95
C VAL A 401 13.12 8.18 -11.28
N GLU A 402 12.46 8.92 -12.16
CA GLU A 402 11.13 8.59 -12.65
C GLU A 402 11.16 8.53 -14.18
N VAL A 403 10.69 7.42 -14.73
CA VAL A 403 10.56 7.21 -16.17
C VAL A 403 9.11 6.92 -16.48
N THR A 404 8.51 7.71 -17.35
CA THR A 404 7.18 7.43 -17.91
C THR A 404 7.34 7.15 -19.40
N ALA A 405 6.58 6.18 -19.90
CA ALA A 405 6.69 5.72 -21.28
C ALA A 405 5.33 5.39 -21.88
N GLN A 406 5.16 5.73 -23.14
CA GLN A 406 4.00 5.40 -23.96
C GLN A 406 4.43 4.60 -25.19
N ASN A 407 3.75 3.48 -25.42
CA ASN A 407 4.00 2.55 -26.53
C ASN A 407 5.42 1.95 -26.54
N LEU A 408 6.05 1.88 -25.36
CA LEU A 408 7.25 1.09 -25.12
C LEU A 408 6.94 -0.09 -24.20
N THR A 409 7.65 -1.19 -24.43
CA THR A 409 7.70 -2.34 -23.53
C THR A 409 8.49 -1.99 -22.26
N MET A 410 8.23 -2.71 -21.16
CA MET A 410 9.01 -2.49 -19.93
C MET A 410 10.51 -2.83 -20.12
N GLU A 411 10.86 -3.72 -21.03
CA GLU A 411 12.25 -4.03 -21.36
C GLU A 411 12.95 -2.83 -22.01
N GLU A 412 12.31 -2.16 -22.98
CA GLU A 412 12.82 -0.92 -23.57
C GLU A 412 12.97 0.18 -22.51
N VAL A 413 12.01 0.31 -21.59
CA VAL A 413 12.09 1.28 -20.47
C VAL A 413 13.28 0.98 -19.54
N LYS A 414 13.51 -0.30 -19.20
CA LYS A 414 14.66 -0.71 -18.39
C LYS A 414 16.00 -0.50 -19.11
N SER A 415 16.04 -0.74 -20.42
CA SER A 415 17.21 -0.42 -21.24
C SER A 415 17.51 1.08 -21.22
N ALA A 416 16.48 1.93 -21.31
CA ALA A 416 16.63 3.39 -21.18
C ALA A 416 17.25 3.79 -19.83
N ILE A 417 16.80 3.16 -18.73
CA ILE A 417 17.38 3.39 -17.39
C ILE A 417 18.84 2.95 -17.35
N ALA A 418 19.17 1.80 -17.93
CA ALA A 418 20.52 1.27 -17.99
C ALA A 418 21.50 2.20 -18.73
N ASP A 419 21.06 2.78 -19.85
CA ASP A 419 21.88 3.69 -20.67
C ASP A 419 22.18 5.02 -19.95
N VAL A 420 21.20 5.57 -19.21
CA VAL A 420 21.43 6.74 -18.34
C VAL A 420 22.37 6.37 -17.20
N GLY A 421 22.24 5.15 -16.66
CA GLY A 421 23.20 4.50 -15.79
C GLY A 421 23.09 4.95 -14.33
N PRO A 422 22.41 4.18 -13.46
CA PRO A 422 22.37 4.42 -12.01
C PRO A 422 23.76 4.58 -11.38
N THR A 423 24.76 3.83 -11.85
CA THR A 423 26.15 3.99 -11.41
C THR A 423 26.75 5.37 -11.76
N ARG A 424 26.37 5.97 -12.91
CA ARG A 424 26.78 7.34 -13.26
C ARG A 424 26.17 8.35 -12.30
N ILE A 425 24.90 8.16 -11.93
CA ILE A 425 24.20 8.97 -10.92
C ILE A 425 24.92 8.87 -9.56
N THR A 426 25.25 7.66 -9.12
CA THR A 426 26.02 7.45 -7.87
C THR A 426 27.40 8.12 -7.91
N ASN A 427 28.07 8.14 -9.07
CA ASN A 427 29.38 8.79 -9.20
C ASN A 427 29.29 10.32 -9.12
N LEU A 428 28.23 10.95 -9.66
CA LEU A 428 28.00 12.38 -9.51
C LEU A 428 27.80 12.78 -8.03
N ALA A 429 27.15 11.91 -7.26
CA ALA A 429 26.97 12.10 -5.82
C ALA A 429 28.30 12.19 -5.06
N ARG A 430 29.34 11.48 -5.56
CA ARG A 430 30.66 11.37 -4.94
C ARG A 430 31.64 12.42 -5.42
N SER A 431 31.50 12.92 -6.65
CA SER A 431 32.38 13.97 -7.20
C SER A 431 32.09 15.37 -6.67
N GLY A 432 30.90 15.59 -6.08
CA GLY A 432 30.57 16.83 -5.37
C GLY A 432 30.97 16.84 -3.89
N ALA A 433 31.35 15.70 -3.30
CA ALA A 433 31.65 15.57 -1.87
C ALA A 433 33.05 16.09 -1.49
#